data_AF-A0A8H5KFT5-F1
#
_entry.id   AF-A0A8H5KFT5-F1
#
_cell.length_a   1.000
_cell.length_b   1.000
_cell.length_c   1.000
_cell.angle_alpha   90.00
_cell.angle_beta   90.00
_cell.angle_gamma   90.00
#
_symmetry.space_group_name_H-M   'P 1'
#
loop_
_entity.id
_entity.type
_entity.pdbx_description
1 polymer ?
#
loop_
_entity_poly.entity_id
_entity_poly.type
_entity_poly.pdbx_seq_one_letter_code
_entity_poly.pdbx_strand_id
1 'polypeptide(L)'
;MDELEYQSRLIPEWEAQKTGCFTSLPIRIHPRNDIADAATAKFIADWTKYIQDGRENRTHFCPSPVGNWNSLLYPEGLPERLGSVSYLLDLGLIHDADWSGQLDVNEELSVQDAVASHEHLRPALDPQDNRKWDPKSPQLRFKLLLSECVADCIKTDRELGTAMLKAFRVLWLDIAENA
;
A
#
# COMPACT_ATOMS: atom_id res chain seq x y z
N MET A 1 -15.94 6.60 -32.57
CA MET A 1 -15.53 6.54 -31.16
C MET A 1 -15.68 5.07 -30.82
N ASP A 2 -14.58 4.35 -30.71
CA ASP A 2 -14.64 2.92 -30.44
C ASP A 2 -15.25 2.71 -29.05
N GLU A 3 -16.05 1.65 -28.92
CA GLU A 3 -16.72 1.32 -27.66
C GLU A 3 -15.64 0.97 -26.63
N LEU A 4 -15.62 1.67 -25.50
CA LEU A 4 -14.67 1.39 -24.43
C LEU A 4 -15.03 0.04 -23.80
N GLU A 5 -14.20 -0.98 -24.05
CA GLU A 5 -14.31 -2.27 -23.38
C GLU A 5 -13.75 -2.17 -21.96
N TYR A 6 -14.62 -2.36 -20.98
CA TYR A 6 -14.27 -2.38 -19.56
C TYR A 6 -14.22 -3.82 -19.05
N GLN A 7 -13.17 -4.17 -18.32
CA GLN A 7 -13.04 -5.47 -17.66
C GLN A 7 -13.73 -5.49 -16.29
N SER A 8 -13.94 -4.31 -15.71
CA SER A 8 -14.56 -4.17 -14.40
C SER A 8 -16.06 -4.48 -14.39
N ARG A 9 -16.56 -4.83 -13.22
CA ARG A 9 -18.00 -4.88 -12.95
C ARG A 9 -18.51 -3.51 -12.51
N LEU A 10 -19.64 -3.07 -13.05
CA LEU A 10 -20.35 -1.91 -12.53
C LEU A 10 -21.04 -2.26 -11.20
N ILE A 11 -20.86 -1.41 -10.18
CA ILE A 11 -21.62 -1.50 -8.94
C ILE A 11 -22.97 -0.81 -9.17
N PRO A 12 -24.11 -1.50 -8.94
CA PRO A 12 -25.42 -0.88 -9.04
C PRO A 12 -25.57 0.31 -8.09
N GLU A 13 -26.25 1.36 -8.55
CA GLU A 13 -26.47 2.58 -7.75
C GLU A 13 -27.12 2.28 -6.39
N TRP A 14 -28.11 1.38 -6.35
CA TRP A 14 -28.78 0.99 -5.11
C TRP A 14 -27.82 0.35 -4.09
N GLU A 15 -26.76 -0.32 -4.54
CA GLU A 15 -25.77 -0.96 -3.67
C GLU A 15 -24.85 0.12 -3.08
N ALA A 16 -24.42 1.08 -3.90
CA ALA A 16 -23.61 2.21 -3.46
C ALA A 16 -24.37 3.16 -2.50
N GLN A 17 -25.66 3.39 -2.74
CA GLN A 17 -26.48 4.24 -1.86
C GLN A 17 -26.58 3.67 -0.43
N LYS A 18 -26.51 2.33 -0.25
CA LYS A 18 -26.51 1.71 1.08
C LYS A 18 -25.28 2.08 1.92
N THR A 19 -24.20 2.53 1.29
CA THR A 19 -22.98 2.96 2.00
C THR A 19 -22.97 4.45 2.31
N GLY A 20 -24.01 5.20 1.93
CA GLY A 20 -24.02 6.66 1.97
C GLY A 20 -23.17 7.32 0.88
N CYS A 21 -22.80 6.58 -0.18
CA CYS A 21 -22.06 7.14 -1.31
C CYS A 21 -22.88 8.24 -2.01
N PHE A 22 -22.24 9.39 -2.27
CA PHE A 22 -22.90 10.58 -2.85
C PHE A 22 -22.42 10.91 -4.27
N THR A 23 -21.62 10.05 -4.89
CA THR A 23 -21.12 10.26 -6.24
C THR A 23 -22.21 10.03 -7.28
N SER A 24 -22.21 10.84 -8.34
CA SER A 24 -22.99 10.60 -9.56
C SER A 24 -22.21 9.85 -10.63
N LEU A 25 -20.92 9.58 -10.38
CA LEU A 25 -20.06 8.85 -11.30
C LEU A 25 -20.29 7.33 -11.18
N PRO A 26 -20.27 6.57 -12.29
CA PRO A 26 -20.34 5.12 -12.25
C PRO A 26 -19.22 4.52 -11.39
N ILE A 27 -19.59 3.70 -10.41
CA ILE A 27 -18.64 3.00 -9.55
C ILE A 27 -18.34 1.64 -10.15
N ARG A 28 -17.07 1.31 -10.26
CA ARG A 28 -16.59 0.08 -10.88
C ARG A 28 -15.68 -0.65 -9.90
N ILE A 29 -15.75 -1.99 -9.92
CA ILE A 29 -14.88 -2.86 -9.12
C ILE A 29 -14.18 -3.85 -10.04
N HIS A 30 -12.88 -4.04 -9.80
CA HIS A 30 -12.08 -5.04 -10.48
C HIS A 30 -12.69 -6.44 -10.29
N PRO A 31 -12.79 -7.28 -11.34
CA PRO A 31 -13.45 -8.59 -11.25
C PRO A 31 -12.68 -9.58 -10.37
N ARG A 32 -11.38 -9.34 -10.19
CA ARG A 32 -10.48 -10.14 -9.33
C ARG A 32 -10.23 -9.49 -7.98
N ASN A 33 -11.31 -9.15 -7.26
CA ASN A 33 -11.21 -8.63 -5.89
C ASN A 33 -10.48 -9.60 -4.94
N ASP A 34 -10.57 -10.90 -5.23
CA ASP A 34 -9.86 -11.96 -4.52
C ASP A 34 -8.33 -11.77 -4.50
N ILE A 35 -7.75 -11.23 -5.58
CA ILE A 35 -6.30 -10.96 -5.66
C ILE A 35 -5.93 -9.84 -4.70
N ALA A 36 -6.73 -8.77 -4.64
CA ALA A 36 -6.48 -7.65 -3.74
C ALA A 36 -6.64 -8.07 -2.27
N ASP A 37 -7.70 -8.83 -1.94
CA ASP A 37 -7.89 -9.36 -0.58
C ASP A 37 -6.76 -10.30 -0.15
N ALA A 38 -6.32 -11.20 -1.05
CA ALA A 38 -5.21 -12.08 -0.77
C ALA A 38 -3.90 -11.32 -0.55
N ALA A 39 -3.67 -10.24 -1.31
CA ALA A 39 -2.49 -9.39 -1.15
C ALA A 39 -2.50 -8.65 0.20
N THR A 40 -3.63 -8.07 0.61
CA THR A 40 -3.75 -7.46 1.93
C THR A 40 -3.54 -8.48 3.04
N ALA A 41 -4.13 -9.68 2.93
CA ALA A 41 -3.94 -10.75 3.91
C ALA A 41 -2.46 -11.17 4.01
N LYS A 42 -1.76 -11.30 2.88
CA LYS A 42 -0.32 -11.56 2.85
C LYS A 42 0.47 -10.43 3.51
N PHE A 43 0.15 -9.18 3.22
CA PHE A 43 0.80 -8.02 3.83
C PHE A 43 0.71 -8.04 5.36
N ILE A 44 -0.51 -8.22 5.89
CA ILE A 44 -0.74 -8.30 7.34
C ILE A 44 0.09 -9.43 7.96
N ALA A 45 0.09 -10.61 7.33
CA ALA A 45 0.86 -11.75 7.82
C ALA A 45 2.38 -11.50 7.79
N ASP A 46 2.90 -10.86 6.74
CA ASP A 46 4.31 -10.49 6.64
C ASP A 46 4.67 -9.43 7.69
N TRP A 47 3.80 -8.44 7.94
CA TRP A 47 4.00 -7.43 8.96
C TRP A 47 4.08 -8.04 10.36
N THR A 48 3.10 -8.88 10.72
CA THR A 48 3.12 -9.63 11.99
C THR A 48 4.36 -10.50 12.10
N LYS A 49 4.84 -11.09 11.00
CA LYS A 49 6.02 -11.97 11.03
C LYS A 49 7.32 -11.19 11.24
N TYR A 50 7.53 -10.11 10.49
CA TYR A 50 8.82 -9.43 10.41
C TYR A 50 8.94 -8.22 11.35
N ILE A 51 7.86 -7.45 11.55
CA ILE A 51 7.89 -6.20 12.30
C ILE A 51 7.54 -6.45 13.78
N GLN A 52 6.45 -7.17 14.05
CA GLN A 52 6.03 -7.58 15.41
C GLN A 52 5.78 -6.42 16.39
N ASP A 53 5.22 -5.31 15.92
CA ASP A 53 4.86 -4.15 16.77
C ASP A 53 3.37 -4.07 17.10
N GLY A 54 2.53 -4.93 16.51
CA GLY A 54 1.11 -5.02 16.78
C GLY A 54 0.26 -3.97 16.07
N ARG A 55 0.84 -3.08 15.26
CA ARG A 55 0.12 -2.03 14.53
C ARG A 55 -0.85 -2.58 13.50
N GLU A 56 -0.61 -3.77 12.98
CA GLU A 56 -1.53 -4.45 12.09
C GLU A 56 -2.91 -4.71 12.72
N ASN A 57 -3.00 -4.74 14.06
CA ASN A 57 -4.26 -4.95 14.78
C ASN A 57 -5.06 -3.66 14.99
N ARG A 58 -4.44 -2.49 14.74
CA ARG A 58 -5.03 -1.16 14.94
C ARG A 58 -5.22 -0.40 13.63
N THR A 59 -4.54 -0.82 12.56
CA THR A 59 -4.61 -0.19 11.24
C THR A 59 -5.84 -0.64 10.46
N HIS A 60 -6.56 0.30 9.87
CA HIS A 60 -7.65 0.02 8.95
C HIS A 60 -7.11 -0.19 7.53
N PHE A 61 -6.96 -1.45 7.13
CA PHE A 61 -6.50 -1.83 5.79
C PHE A 61 -7.61 -1.81 4.73
N CYS A 62 -7.24 -2.12 3.49
CA CYS A 62 -8.11 -1.98 2.32
C CYS A 62 -9.37 -2.88 2.25
N PRO A 63 -9.45 -4.09 2.84
CA PRO A 63 -10.64 -4.92 2.77
C PRO A 63 -11.87 -4.28 3.43
N SER A 64 -13.01 -4.35 2.75
CA SER A 64 -14.29 -3.86 3.28
C SER A 64 -15.45 -4.76 2.86
N PRO A 65 -16.65 -4.63 3.47
CA PRO A 65 -17.83 -5.41 3.09
C PRO A 65 -18.27 -5.22 1.63
N VAL A 66 -17.87 -4.14 0.96
CA VAL A 66 -18.22 -3.84 -0.44
C VAL A 66 -17.10 -4.12 -1.44
N GLY A 67 -16.01 -4.72 -0.96
CA GLY A 67 -14.82 -5.04 -1.74
C GLY A 67 -13.57 -4.37 -1.18
N ASN A 68 -12.42 -4.82 -1.69
CA ASN A 68 -11.13 -4.24 -1.37
C ASN A 68 -11.03 -2.85 -2.01
N TRP A 69 -10.55 -1.86 -1.25
CA TRP A 69 -10.38 -0.49 -1.75
C TRP A 69 -9.51 -0.43 -3.01
N ASN A 70 -8.47 -1.27 -3.11
CA ASN A 70 -7.63 -1.36 -4.30
C ASN A 70 -8.40 -1.77 -5.56
N SER A 71 -9.38 -2.67 -5.44
CA SER A 71 -10.22 -3.10 -6.55
C SER A 71 -11.16 -2.00 -7.04
N LEU A 72 -11.46 -1.02 -6.19
CA LEU A 72 -12.26 0.16 -6.53
C LEU A 72 -11.40 1.28 -7.12
N LEU A 73 -10.15 1.42 -6.68
CA LEU A 73 -9.18 2.40 -7.21
C LEU A 73 -8.62 2.00 -8.57
N TYR A 74 -8.39 0.70 -8.79
CA TYR A 74 -7.81 0.15 -10.01
C TYR A 74 -8.76 -0.83 -10.71
N PRO A 75 -10.00 -0.40 -11.08
CA PRO A 75 -11.01 -1.30 -11.63
C PRO A 75 -10.63 -1.90 -12.99
N GLU A 76 -9.77 -1.20 -13.74
CA GLU A 76 -9.22 -1.64 -15.04
C GLU A 76 -7.72 -2.00 -14.94
N GLY A 77 -7.21 -2.22 -13.72
CA GLY A 77 -5.85 -2.67 -13.50
C GLY A 77 -5.60 -4.05 -14.11
N LEU A 78 -4.37 -4.34 -14.49
CA LEU A 78 -4.02 -5.69 -14.95
C LEU A 78 -4.02 -6.66 -13.75
N PRO A 79 -4.71 -7.83 -13.82
CA PRO A 79 -4.79 -8.76 -12.70
C PRO A 79 -3.42 -9.18 -12.13
N GLU A 80 -2.42 -9.35 -12.99
CA GLU A 80 -1.05 -9.69 -12.62
C GLU A 80 -0.30 -8.58 -11.88
N ARG A 81 -0.81 -7.35 -11.90
CA ARG A 81 -0.26 -6.19 -11.17
C ARG A 81 -1.04 -5.87 -9.90
N LEU A 82 -2.31 -6.29 -9.82
CA LEU A 82 -3.22 -5.93 -8.74
C LEU A 82 -2.67 -6.34 -7.36
N GLY A 83 -2.10 -7.54 -7.24
CA GLY A 83 -1.56 -8.01 -5.97
C GLY A 83 -0.41 -7.13 -5.44
N SER A 84 0.54 -6.76 -6.30
CA SER A 84 1.68 -5.92 -5.89
C SER A 84 1.24 -4.51 -5.52
N VAL A 85 0.33 -3.90 -6.29
CA VAL A 85 -0.17 -2.55 -5.95
C VAL A 85 -1.00 -2.56 -4.66
N SER A 86 -1.79 -3.61 -4.41
CA SER A 86 -2.54 -3.76 -3.16
C SER A 86 -1.61 -3.88 -1.95
N TYR A 87 -0.58 -4.72 -2.06
CA TYR A 87 0.42 -4.89 -1.00
C TYR A 87 1.12 -3.56 -0.66
N LEU A 88 1.51 -2.79 -1.68
CA LEU A 88 2.18 -1.51 -1.49
C LEU A 88 1.25 -0.41 -0.95
N LEU A 89 -0.04 -0.45 -1.30
CA LEU A 89 -1.00 0.50 -0.74
C LEU A 89 -1.24 0.24 0.76
N ASP A 90 -1.37 -1.02 1.18
CA ASP A 90 -1.50 -1.35 2.61
C ASP A 90 -0.23 -1.00 3.40
N LEU A 91 0.95 -1.10 2.77
CA LEU A 91 2.20 -0.57 3.33
C LEU A 91 2.13 0.95 3.53
N GLY A 92 1.64 1.67 2.53
CA GLY A 92 1.42 3.12 2.62
C GLY A 92 0.44 3.49 3.74
N LEU A 93 -0.64 2.72 3.91
CA LEU A 93 -1.64 2.95 4.95
C LEU A 93 -1.07 2.83 6.36
N ILE A 94 -0.34 1.74 6.66
CA ILE A 94 0.23 1.58 8.00
C ILE A 94 1.34 2.61 8.28
N HIS A 95 2.08 3.02 7.24
CA HIS A 95 3.06 4.09 7.36
C HIS A 95 2.42 5.47 7.59
N ASP A 96 1.40 5.82 6.80
CA ASP A 96 0.71 7.10 6.93
C ASP A 96 -0.11 7.17 8.23
N ALA A 97 -0.57 6.03 8.75
CA ALA A 97 -1.21 5.95 10.06
C ALA A 97 -0.25 6.31 11.20
N ASP A 98 1.06 6.03 11.04
CA ASP A 98 2.11 6.53 11.95
C ASP A 98 2.30 8.04 11.83
N TRP A 99 2.34 8.56 10.59
CA TRP A 99 2.59 9.98 10.32
C TRP A 99 1.41 10.88 10.74
N SER A 100 0.18 10.45 10.48
CA SER A 100 -1.04 11.24 10.73
C SER A 100 -1.55 11.16 12.17
N GLY A 101 -0.93 10.35 13.03
CA GLY A 101 -1.36 10.18 14.43
C GLY A 101 -2.75 9.54 14.55
N GLN A 102 -3.26 8.90 13.49
CA GLN A 102 -4.61 8.32 13.47
C GLN A 102 -4.68 6.94 14.14
N LEU A 103 -3.54 6.33 14.48
CA LEU A 103 -3.47 5.18 15.38
C LEU A 103 -3.71 5.63 16.82
N ASP A 104 -4.95 5.47 17.28
CA ASP A 104 -5.45 5.57 18.65
C ASP A 104 -4.78 6.64 19.54
N VAL A 105 -5.54 7.71 19.79
CA VAL A 105 -5.36 8.92 20.62
C VAL A 105 -4.80 8.77 22.05
N ASN A 106 -4.17 7.64 22.40
CA ASN A 106 -3.48 7.40 23.67
C ASN A 106 -1.97 7.12 23.53
N GLU A 107 -1.45 6.88 22.32
CA GLU A 107 -0.02 6.74 22.04
C GLU A 107 0.31 7.52 20.76
N GLU A 108 0.18 8.86 20.80
CA GLU A 108 0.72 9.71 19.74
C GLU A 108 2.22 9.40 19.60
N LEU A 109 2.61 8.78 18.47
CA LEU A 109 3.99 8.84 18.02
C LEU A 109 4.36 10.31 17.96
N SER A 110 5.42 10.71 18.66
CA SER A 110 5.87 12.08 18.55
C SER A 110 6.22 12.37 17.10
N VAL A 111 6.06 13.62 16.65
CA VAL A 111 6.49 14.04 15.31
C VAL A 111 7.95 13.62 15.04
N GLN A 112 8.78 13.59 16.09
CA GLN A 112 10.17 13.15 16.03
C GLN A 112 10.32 11.66 15.74
N ASP A 113 9.48 10.81 16.35
CA ASP A 113 9.47 9.37 16.09
C ASP A 113 8.92 9.05 14.70
N ALA A 114 7.92 9.81 14.22
CA ALA A 114 7.40 9.70 12.87
C ALA A 114 8.45 10.10 11.83
N VAL A 115 9.15 11.22 12.03
CA VAL A 115 10.28 11.63 11.18
C VAL A 115 11.41 10.60 11.20
N ALA A 116 11.77 10.07 12.38
CA ALA A 116 12.80 9.04 12.49
C ALA A 116 12.39 7.74 11.76
N SER A 117 11.13 7.33 11.87
CA SER A 117 10.56 6.19 11.12
C SER A 117 10.61 6.43 9.61
N HIS A 118 10.29 7.64 9.16
CA HIS A 118 10.35 8.03 7.74
C HIS A 118 11.77 8.02 7.18
N GLU A 119 12.73 8.60 7.91
CA GLU A 119 14.16 8.58 7.55
C GLU A 119 14.74 7.15 7.48
N HIS A 120 14.21 6.25 8.29
CA HIS A 120 14.56 4.83 8.25
C HIS A 120 14.13 4.10 6.97
N LEU A 121 13.18 4.64 6.19
CA LEU A 121 12.75 4.07 4.92
C LEU A 121 13.68 4.37 3.75
N ARG A 122 14.27 5.57 3.75
CA ARG A 122 15.20 6.04 2.71
C ARG A 122 16.31 5.03 2.39
N PRO A 123 17.00 4.42 3.37
CA PRO A 123 18.00 3.42 3.10
C PRO A 123 17.43 2.04 2.71
N ALA A 124 16.23 1.69 3.16
CA ALA A 124 15.57 0.42 2.82
C ALA A 124 15.12 0.40 1.35
N LEU A 125 14.76 1.56 0.81
CA LEU A 125 14.36 1.76 -0.58
C LEU A 125 15.53 1.96 -1.56
N ASP A 126 16.77 2.03 -1.09
CA ASP A 126 17.93 2.23 -1.96
C ASP A 126 18.46 0.88 -2.51
N PRO A 127 18.31 0.59 -3.82
CA PRO A 127 18.81 -0.66 -4.41
C PRO A 127 20.34 -0.76 -4.42
N GLN A 128 21.05 0.36 -4.21
CA GLN A 128 22.52 0.38 -4.10
C GLN A 128 22.99 0.27 -2.65
N ASP A 129 22.08 0.16 -1.68
CA ASP A 129 22.43 0.08 -0.28
C ASP A 129 23.14 -1.24 0.06
N ASN A 130 24.43 -1.15 0.35
CA ASN A 130 25.33 -2.25 0.70
C ASN A 130 25.75 -2.26 2.19
N ARG A 131 25.04 -1.50 3.04
CA ARG A 131 25.33 -1.45 4.47
C ARG A 131 25.17 -2.82 5.14
N LYS A 132 26.00 -3.07 6.15
CA LYS A 132 25.80 -4.18 7.08
C LYS A 132 24.77 -3.75 8.11
N TRP A 133 23.58 -4.30 7.97
CA TRP A 133 22.49 -4.06 8.91
C TRP A 133 22.62 -4.96 10.15
N ASP A 134 22.20 -4.44 11.30
CA ASP A 134 21.92 -5.29 12.45
C ASP A 134 20.74 -6.21 12.09
N PRO A 135 20.86 -7.54 12.23
CA PRO A 135 19.76 -8.48 12.00
C PRO A 135 18.47 -8.16 12.76
N LYS A 136 18.56 -7.39 13.85
CA LYS A 136 17.44 -6.96 14.67
C LYS A 136 16.94 -5.56 14.34
N SER A 137 17.57 -4.85 13.40
CA SER A 137 17.21 -3.46 13.09
C SER A 137 15.84 -3.38 12.41
N PRO A 138 14.99 -2.42 12.79
CA PRO A 138 13.70 -2.17 12.12
C PRO A 138 13.86 -1.91 10.62
N GLN A 139 14.93 -1.24 10.21
CA GLN A 139 15.23 -0.90 8.82
C GLN A 139 15.48 -2.14 7.98
N LEU A 140 16.21 -3.14 8.50
CA LEU A 140 16.44 -4.39 7.78
C LEU A 140 15.13 -5.17 7.62
N ARG A 141 14.33 -5.25 8.68
CA ARG A 141 13.03 -5.94 8.64
C ARG A 141 12.10 -5.29 7.60
N PHE A 142 12.05 -3.96 7.59
CA PHE A 142 11.30 -3.20 6.59
C PHE A 142 11.85 -3.41 5.18
N LYS A 143 13.18 -3.34 5.01
CA LYS A 143 13.85 -3.61 3.73
C LYS A 143 13.49 -4.99 3.19
N LEU A 144 13.47 -6.02 4.04
CA LEU A 144 13.09 -7.38 3.65
C LEU A 144 11.63 -7.45 3.20
N LEU A 145 10.72 -6.84 3.95
CA LEU A 145 9.29 -6.79 3.64
C LEU A 145 9.03 -6.12 2.27
N LEU A 146 9.69 -4.99 2.03
CA LEU A 146 9.51 -4.21 0.81
C LEU A 146 10.23 -4.80 -0.41
N SER A 147 11.42 -5.37 -0.23
CA SER A 147 12.27 -5.84 -1.34
C SER A 147 11.62 -6.96 -2.14
N GLU A 148 10.86 -7.86 -1.50
CA GLU A 148 10.14 -8.93 -2.18
C GLU A 148 9.10 -8.35 -3.14
N CYS A 149 8.26 -7.44 -2.65
CA CYS A 149 7.22 -6.80 -3.45
C CYS A 149 7.80 -5.95 -4.59
N VAL A 150 8.86 -5.17 -4.32
CA VAL A 150 9.53 -4.35 -5.34
C VAL A 150 10.17 -5.23 -6.42
N ALA A 151 10.79 -6.36 -6.03
CA ALA A 151 11.37 -7.30 -6.98
C ALA A 151 10.28 -7.89 -7.89
N ASP A 152 9.12 -8.22 -7.34
CA ASP A 152 7.96 -8.69 -8.11
C ASP A 152 7.44 -7.63 -9.08
N CYS A 153 7.35 -6.36 -8.67
CA CYS A 153 6.99 -5.27 -9.58
C CYS A 153 7.96 -5.16 -10.76
N ILE A 154 9.28 -5.20 -10.49
CA ILE A 154 10.32 -5.11 -11.53
C ILE A 154 10.32 -6.35 -12.44
N LYS A 155 9.99 -7.52 -11.90
CA LYS A 155 9.88 -8.76 -12.69
C LYS A 155 8.67 -8.73 -13.62
N THR A 156 7.55 -8.18 -13.16
CA THR A 156 6.31 -8.06 -13.94
C THR A 156 6.44 -6.97 -15.01
N ASP A 157 6.99 -5.81 -14.67
CA ASP A 157 7.27 -4.73 -15.60
C ASP A 157 8.51 -3.96 -15.12
N ARG A 158 9.65 -4.19 -15.78
CA ARG A 158 10.92 -3.60 -15.37
C ARG A 158 10.88 -2.07 -15.42
N GLU A 159 10.26 -1.50 -16.44
CA GLU A 159 10.27 -0.05 -16.63
C GLU A 159 9.38 0.63 -15.59
N LEU A 160 8.12 0.19 -15.47
CA LEU A 160 7.18 0.76 -14.52
C LEU A 160 7.58 0.44 -13.06
N GLY A 161 8.05 -0.77 -12.77
CA GLY A 161 8.53 -1.14 -11.45
C GLY A 161 9.73 -0.30 -11.01
N THR A 162 10.66 -0.01 -11.92
CA THR A 162 11.80 0.89 -11.63
C THR A 162 11.33 2.33 -11.45
N ALA A 163 10.38 2.80 -12.27
CA ALA A 163 9.80 4.14 -12.14
C ALA A 163 9.06 4.33 -10.80
N MET A 164 8.28 3.33 -10.38
CA MET A 164 7.58 3.30 -9.09
C MET A 164 8.55 3.35 -7.93
N LEU A 165 9.62 2.54 -7.95
CA LEU A 165 10.66 2.57 -6.91
C LEU A 165 11.30 3.97 -6.82
N LYS A 166 11.58 4.60 -7.97
CA LYS A 166 12.10 5.98 -8.01
C LYS A 166 11.09 6.98 -7.43
N ALA A 167 9.80 6.82 -7.74
CA ALA A 167 8.74 7.68 -7.20
C ALA A 167 8.62 7.54 -5.68
N PHE A 168 8.66 6.34 -5.12
CA PHE A 168 8.66 6.17 -3.66
C PHE A 168 9.88 6.82 -3.01
N ARG A 169 11.06 6.69 -3.62
CA ARG A 169 12.29 7.30 -3.08
C ARG A 169 12.33 8.82 -3.15
N VAL A 170 11.84 9.41 -4.25
CA VAL A 170 12.09 10.82 -4.57
C VAL A 170 10.84 11.69 -4.39
N LEU A 171 9.64 11.13 -4.57
CA LEU A 171 8.41 11.91 -4.43
C LEU A 171 7.79 11.66 -3.06
N TRP A 172 7.62 10.41 -2.67
CA TRP A 172 6.94 10.10 -1.41
C TRP A 172 7.84 10.43 -0.20
N LEU A 173 9.11 10.07 -0.24
CA LEU A 173 10.02 10.40 0.87
C LEU A 173 10.42 11.88 0.92
N ASP A 174 10.77 12.52 -0.22
CA ASP A 174 11.29 13.90 -0.19
C ASP A 174 10.19 14.97 0.00
N ILE A 175 8.91 14.68 -0.30
CA ILE A 175 7.81 15.66 -0.09
C ILE A 175 7.47 15.82 1.41
N ALA A 176 7.56 14.75 2.21
CA ALA A 176 7.33 14.85 3.65
C ALA A 176 8.42 15.67 4.39
N GLU A 177 9.62 15.79 3.81
CA GLU A 177 10.73 16.56 4.38
C GLU A 177 10.60 18.09 4.15
N ASN A 178 9.70 18.54 3.27
CA ASN A 178 9.56 19.96 2.85
C ASN A 178 8.17 20.58 3.09
N ALA A 179 7.23 19.86 3.71
CA ALA A 179 5.89 20.34 4.06
C ALA A 179 5.84 20.81 5.53
#